data_AF-A0A3C1U0T5-F1
#
_entry.id   AF-A0A3C1U0T5-F1
#
_cell.length_a   1.000
_cell.length_b   1.000
_cell.length_c   1.000
_cell.angle_alpha   90.00
_cell.angle_beta   90.00
_cell.angle_gamma   90.00
#
_symmetry.space_group_name_H-M   'P 1'
#
loop_
_entity.id
_entity.type
_entity.pdbx_description
1 polymer ?
#
loop_
_entity_poly.entity_id
_entity_poly.type
_entity_poly.pdbx_seq_one_letter_code
_entity_poly.pdbx_strand_id
1 'polypeptide(L)'
;MQHPNTASPSGNAVSADNRHQTGSDDTGVDAGHNQNHHRGKAERDEWLFAPDLPIGNNPLFEWPLNARRILTYYRDYWLTVSEVSIFFVLAVAGWFALRGVLEGAAVLSAGWVLAVWALNLAVVLVFAGGFHLFFYQLRAQGTDLKYVPQFGHRGGSRFTFGSQVRDNMFWSLASGVSVWTGYLVFLLWAHAQGWTPAITVTAQPVTFIVVALFTGPWIAFHFYWGHRLLHVGPLYRHVHSLHHRNVNIGPWSGISMHPVEHVIYFSSMLIHLVVPSHPVLIMFHGYMLSLSAIF
;
A
#
# COMPACT_ATOMS: atom_id res chain seq x y z
N MET A 1 -57.58 -17.06 -35.54
CA MET A 1 -56.81 -18.30 -35.32
C MET A 1 -56.44 -18.34 -33.84
N GLN A 2 -57.36 -18.71 -32.95
CA GLN A 2 -57.60 -20.06 -32.40
C GLN A 2 -56.42 -20.64 -31.58
N HIS A 3 -56.59 -20.51 -30.25
CA HIS A 3 -56.09 -21.34 -29.12
C HIS A 3 -56.43 -22.84 -29.31
N PRO A 4 -55.87 -23.84 -28.55
CA PRO A 4 -55.82 -23.96 -27.06
C PRO A 4 -54.53 -24.57 -26.46
N ASN A 5 -54.15 -24.42 -25.17
CA ASN A 5 -54.78 -24.60 -23.85
C ASN A 5 -54.74 -26.06 -23.32
N THR A 6 -53.98 -26.33 -22.24
CA THR A 6 -54.18 -27.33 -21.15
C THR A 6 -53.17 -26.98 -20.03
N ALA A 7 -53.49 -26.48 -18.82
CA ALA A 7 -54.37 -26.90 -17.72
C ALA A 7 -53.81 -28.05 -16.83
N SER A 8 -53.59 -27.71 -15.54
CA SER A 8 -53.14 -28.44 -14.32
C SER A 8 -54.14 -29.53 -13.81
N PRO A 9 -54.28 -29.91 -12.50
CA PRO A 9 -53.40 -30.10 -11.31
C PRO A 9 -53.69 -31.45 -10.54
N SER A 10 -53.02 -31.72 -9.40
CA SER A 10 -53.49 -32.38 -8.13
C SER A 10 -52.38 -33.23 -7.45
N GLY A 11 -52.24 -33.36 -6.13
CA GLY A 11 -53.11 -32.97 -5.02
C GLY A 11 -52.45 -32.99 -3.62
N ASN A 12 -53.21 -32.39 -2.69
CA ASN A 12 -53.21 -32.37 -1.21
C ASN A 12 -53.35 -33.80 -0.60
N ALA A 13 -53.22 -34.13 0.71
CA ALA A 13 -52.89 -33.52 2.02
C ALA A 13 -52.90 -34.65 3.10
N VAL A 14 -52.88 -34.25 4.40
CA VAL A 14 -53.30 -34.95 5.66
C VAL A 14 -52.13 -35.61 6.44
N SER A 15 -51.72 -35.23 7.68
CA SER A 15 -52.30 -34.81 8.99
C SER A 15 -52.49 -35.95 10.00
N ALA A 16 -51.87 -35.82 11.19
CA ALA A 16 -52.26 -36.28 12.54
C ALA A 16 -51.03 -36.08 13.46
N ASP A 17 -50.96 -35.13 14.40
CA ASP A 17 -51.66 -34.96 15.68
C ASP A 17 -51.47 -36.12 16.68
N ASN A 18 -50.77 -35.86 17.80
CA ASN A 18 -51.23 -36.33 19.10
C ASN A 18 -50.61 -35.56 20.28
N ARG A 19 -51.49 -35.24 21.24
CA ARG A 19 -51.28 -34.54 22.50
C ARG A 19 -50.55 -35.40 23.55
N HIS A 20 -49.90 -34.74 24.51
CA HIS A 20 -50.27 -34.96 25.92
C HIS A 20 -49.92 -33.76 26.82
N GLN A 21 -50.93 -33.34 27.59
CA GLN A 21 -50.92 -32.36 28.67
C GLN A 21 -50.42 -32.98 29.98
N THR A 22 -49.75 -32.17 30.82
CA THR A 22 -49.97 -31.92 32.27
C THR A 22 -49.09 -30.68 32.60
N GLY A 23 -49.47 -29.62 33.30
CA GLY A 23 -50.58 -29.34 34.19
C GLY A 23 -50.07 -29.19 35.63
N SER A 24 -49.72 -27.96 36.06
CA SER A 24 -50.05 -27.41 37.39
C SER A 24 -49.47 -26.00 37.58
N ASP A 25 -50.39 -25.04 37.65
CA ASP A 25 -50.43 -23.75 38.35
C ASP A 25 -49.32 -23.45 39.38
N ASP A 26 -48.78 -22.22 39.35
CA ASP A 26 -49.10 -21.24 40.40
C ASP A 26 -48.78 -19.79 39.95
N THR A 27 -49.48 -18.90 40.61
CA THR A 27 -49.87 -17.53 40.33
C THR A 27 -48.77 -16.48 40.52
N GLY A 28 -48.81 -15.42 39.70
CA GLY A 28 -47.94 -14.26 39.87
C GLY A 28 -48.19 -13.19 38.80
N VAL A 29 -49.19 -12.34 39.07
CA VAL A 29 -49.53 -11.15 38.29
C VAL A 29 -48.33 -10.18 38.29
N ASP A 30 -47.82 -9.82 37.12
CA ASP A 30 -47.42 -8.43 36.89
C ASP A 30 -47.62 -8.01 35.43
N ALA A 31 -48.23 -6.86 35.27
CA ALA A 31 -48.65 -6.28 34.01
C ALA A 31 -47.50 -5.46 33.42
N GLY A 32 -47.06 -5.80 32.20
CA GLY A 32 -46.01 -5.07 31.52
C GLY A 32 -46.03 -5.29 30.02
N HIS A 33 -46.69 -4.37 29.32
CA HIS A 33 -46.77 -4.19 27.88
C HIS A 33 -45.77 -4.96 27.00
N ASN A 34 -46.33 -5.81 26.16
CA ASN A 34 -45.76 -6.38 24.95
C ASN A 34 -45.37 -5.25 23.97
N GLN A 35 -44.08 -4.94 23.87
CA GLN A 35 -43.53 -4.29 22.68
C GLN A 35 -42.48 -5.21 22.07
N ASN A 36 -42.93 -5.96 21.06
CA ASN A 36 -42.10 -6.47 19.98
C ASN A 36 -41.32 -5.30 19.36
N HIS A 37 -40.13 -5.02 19.89
CA HIS A 37 -39.12 -4.34 19.09
C HIS A 37 -38.58 -5.35 18.10
N HIS A 38 -39.06 -5.23 16.86
CA HIS A 38 -38.30 -5.57 15.68
C HIS A 38 -36.86 -5.10 15.91
N ARG A 39 -35.99 -6.05 16.27
CA ARG A 39 -34.56 -5.83 16.36
C ARG A 39 -34.12 -5.55 14.93
N GLY A 40 -34.09 -4.27 14.58
CA GLY A 40 -33.49 -3.78 13.36
C GLY A 40 -32.16 -4.49 13.20
N LYS A 41 -31.96 -5.09 12.03
CA LYS A 41 -30.70 -5.67 11.60
C LYS A 41 -29.61 -4.67 11.96
N ALA A 42 -28.81 -4.97 12.98
CA ALA A 42 -27.70 -4.10 13.38
C ALA A 42 -26.93 -3.75 12.12
N GLU A 43 -26.75 -2.45 11.87
CA GLU A 43 -25.75 -2.00 10.91
C GLU A 43 -24.47 -2.73 11.28
N ARG A 44 -24.02 -3.62 10.40
CA ARG A 44 -22.73 -4.24 10.59
C ARG A 44 -21.75 -3.10 10.43
N ASP A 45 -21.15 -2.63 11.52
CA ASP A 45 -19.93 -1.84 11.45
C ASP A 45 -18.94 -2.67 10.62
N GLU A 46 -18.86 -2.37 9.32
CA GLU A 46 -17.97 -3.07 8.38
C GLU A 46 -16.50 -2.85 8.77
N TRP A 47 -16.25 -1.81 9.57
CA TRP A 47 -14.93 -1.34 9.97
C TRP A 47 -14.81 -1.34 11.50
N LEU A 48 -13.72 -1.89 12.06
CA LEU A 48 -13.45 -1.82 13.51
C LEU A 48 -12.90 -0.45 13.94
N PHE A 49 -12.24 0.24 13.00
CA PHE A 49 -11.70 1.58 13.21
C PHE A 49 -12.06 2.46 12.00
N ALA A 50 -12.46 3.69 12.26
CA ALA A 50 -12.56 4.76 11.28
C ALA A 50 -11.99 6.04 11.91
N PRO A 51 -11.18 6.83 11.18
CA PRO A 51 -10.68 8.10 11.68
C PRO A 51 -11.80 9.13 11.80
N ASP A 52 -11.58 10.16 12.62
CA ASP A 52 -12.48 11.31 12.68
C ASP A 52 -12.60 11.99 11.31
N LEU A 53 -13.83 12.24 10.87
CA LEU A 53 -14.14 12.86 9.59
C LEU A 53 -14.57 14.33 9.77
N PRO A 54 -14.24 15.23 8.81
CA PRO A 54 -13.50 14.97 7.58
C PRO A 54 -11.98 14.92 7.78
N ILE A 55 -11.31 14.07 7.01
CA ILE A 55 -9.85 14.09 6.91
C ILE A 55 -9.44 15.42 6.24
N GLY A 56 -8.57 16.18 6.91
CA GLY A 56 -8.07 17.45 6.39
C GLY A 56 -7.24 17.28 5.12
N ASN A 57 -7.30 18.26 4.22
CA ASN A 57 -6.47 18.28 3.01
C ASN A 57 -5.09 18.88 3.30
N ASN A 58 -4.15 18.70 2.37
CA ASN A 58 -2.93 19.49 2.38
C ASN A 58 -3.32 20.99 2.25
N PRO A 59 -2.89 21.87 3.18
CA PRO A 59 -3.28 23.27 3.21
C PRO A 59 -2.85 24.07 1.97
N LEU A 60 -1.98 23.53 1.13
CA LEU A 60 -1.64 24.10 -0.18
C LEU A 60 -2.84 24.14 -1.13
N PHE A 61 -3.82 23.25 -0.94
CA PHE A 61 -5.04 23.16 -1.77
C PHE A 61 -6.28 23.74 -1.08
N GLU A 62 -6.11 24.44 0.04
CA GLU A 62 -7.21 25.10 0.75
C GLU A 62 -7.24 26.59 0.43
N TRP A 63 -8.42 27.12 0.12
CA TRP A 63 -8.63 28.55 -0.13
C TRP A 63 -9.42 29.21 1.01
N PRO A 64 -9.02 30.40 1.49
CA PRO A 64 -7.85 31.18 1.07
C PRO A 64 -6.53 30.56 1.56
N LEU A 65 -5.45 30.77 0.79
CA LEU A 65 -4.12 30.27 1.17
C LEU A 65 -3.70 30.83 2.53
N ASN A 66 -3.27 29.94 3.42
CA ASN A 66 -2.77 30.29 4.74
C ASN A 66 -1.29 29.90 4.86
N ALA A 67 -0.39 30.87 4.69
CA ALA A 67 1.05 30.64 4.70
C ALA A 67 1.54 29.96 5.99
N ARG A 68 0.97 30.33 7.15
CA ARG A 68 1.33 29.72 8.44
C ARG A 68 0.99 28.24 8.46
N ARG A 69 -0.23 27.85 8.04
CA ARG A 69 -0.65 26.45 7.98
C ARG A 69 0.19 25.64 6.98
N ILE A 70 0.49 26.22 5.82
CA ILE A 70 1.35 25.60 4.80
C ILE A 70 2.75 25.35 5.38
N LEU A 71 3.37 26.36 5.99
CA LEU A 71 4.70 26.22 6.59
C LEU A 71 4.71 25.22 7.74
N THR A 72 3.70 25.23 8.62
CA THR A 72 3.57 24.23 9.70
C THR A 72 3.44 22.82 9.13
N TYR A 73 2.59 22.61 8.13
CA TYR A 73 2.41 21.30 7.51
C TYR A 73 3.71 20.76 6.90
N TYR A 74 4.43 21.56 6.10
CA TYR A 74 5.68 21.11 5.48
C TYR A 74 6.83 21.00 6.49
N ARG A 75 6.85 21.83 7.54
CA ARG A 75 7.76 21.66 8.68
C ARG A 75 7.52 20.30 9.33
N ASP A 76 6.27 19.95 9.63
CA ASP A 76 5.96 18.70 10.31
C ASP A 76 6.25 17.50 9.42
N TYR A 77 5.91 17.60 8.13
CA TYR A 77 6.22 16.57 7.13
C TYR A 77 7.73 16.28 7.00
N TRP A 78 8.60 17.30 7.08
CA TRP A 78 10.05 17.14 6.87
C TRP A 78 10.91 17.09 8.14
N LEU A 79 10.53 17.80 9.20
CA LEU A 79 11.36 18.04 10.38
C LEU A 79 10.89 17.27 11.64
N THR A 80 9.82 16.47 11.54
CA THR A 80 9.46 15.51 12.59
C THR A 80 9.89 14.10 12.19
N VAL A 81 9.77 13.13 13.10
CA VAL A 81 9.94 11.71 12.76
C VAL A 81 8.73 11.31 11.90
N SER A 82 8.93 11.31 10.59
CA SER A 82 7.95 10.99 9.56
C SER A 82 8.56 9.93 8.64
N GLU A 83 7.72 9.30 7.82
CA GLU A 83 8.19 8.42 6.74
C GLU A 83 9.30 9.09 5.91
N VAL A 84 9.11 10.35 5.55
CA VAL A 84 10.02 11.11 4.70
C VAL A 84 11.38 11.32 5.37
N SER A 85 11.40 11.72 6.63
CA SER A 85 12.67 11.92 7.34
C SER A 85 13.38 10.59 7.60
N ILE A 86 12.64 9.52 7.88
CA ILE A 86 13.20 8.15 7.98
C ILE A 86 13.83 7.74 6.64
N PHE A 87 13.12 7.89 5.52
CA PHE A 87 13.62 7.48 4.20
C PHE A 87 14.80 8.32 3.74
N PHE A 88 14.82 9.63 4.07
CA PHE A 88 15.96 10.49 3.79
C PHE A 88 17.20 10.07 4.59
N VAL A 89 17.05 9.77 5.89
CA VAL A 89 18.13 9.25 6.72
C VAL A 89 18.64 7.90 6.18
N LEU A 90 17.75 7.00 5.77
CA LEU A 90 18.12 5.74 5.14
C LEU A 90 18.89 5.97 3.84
N ALA A 91 18.49 6.94 3.01
CA ALA A 91 19.18 7.27 1.76
C ALA A 91 20.61 7.76 2.01
N VAL A 92 20.79 8.62 3.01
CA VAL A 92 22.11 9.08 3.45
C VAL A 92 22.93 7.91 3.98
N ALA A 93 22.37 7.08 4.87
CA ALA A 93 23.06 5.92 5.44
C ALA A 93 23.46 4.90 4.36
N GLY A 94 22.55 4.60 3.42
CA GLY A 94 22.79 3.70 2.30
C GLY A 94 23.87 4.23 1.36
N TRP A 95 23.88 5.53 1.07
CA TRP A 95 24.94 6.17 0.31
C TRP A 95 26.30 6.01 1.02
N PHE A 96 26.39 6.30 2.32
CA PHE A 96 27.63 6.13 3.06
C PHE A 96 28.09 4.67 3.17
N ALA A 97 27.16 3.72 3.23
CA ALA A 97 27.47 2.29 3.23
C ALA A 97 27.99 1.80 1.87
N LEU A 98 27.48 2.37 0.76
CA LEU A 98 27.81 1.92 -0.59
C LEU A 98 28.86 2.76 -1.30
N ARG A 99 29.14 4.00 -0.88
CA ARG A 99 30.01 4.95 -1.62
C ARG A 99 31.36 4.36 -2.02
N GLY A 100 32.00 3.58 -1.15
CA GLY A 100 33.29 2.96 -1.45
C GLY A 100 33.19 1.84 -2.48
N VAL A 101 32.07 1.12 -2.51
CA VAL A 101 31.78 0.08 -3.53
C VAL A 101 31.32 0.69 -4.85
N LEU A 102 30.79 1.92 -4.80
CA LEU A 102 30.39 2.71 -5.97
C LEU A 102 31.55 3.52 -6.58
N GLU A 103 32.74 3.51 -5.98
CA GLU A 103 33.96 4.05 -6.59
C GLU A 103 34.28 3.25 -7.86
N GLY A 104 33.96 3.82 -9.03
CA GLY A 104 34.07 3.13 -10.32
C GLY A 104 32.76 2.56 -10.88
N ALA A 105 31.60 2.99 -10.36
CA ALA A 105 30.28 2.58 -10.85
C ALA A 105 30.03 2.86 -12.36
N ALA A 106 30.91 3.60 -13.05
CA ALA A 106 30.89 3.74 -14.51
C ALA A 106 31.11 2.41 -15.25
N VAL A 107 31.79 1.44 -14.62
CA VAL A 107 31.91 0.07 -15.12
C VAL A 107 30.90 -0.81 -14.35
N LEU A 108 29.95 -1.38 -15.08
CA LEU A 108 28.99 -2.33 -14.49
C LEU A 108 29.74 -3.58 -14.03
N SER A 109 29.52 -3.96 -12.77
CA SER A 109 30.03 -5.21 -12.21
C SER A 109 28.98 -5.87 -11.34
N ALA A 110 28.98 -7.21 -11.32
CA ALA A 110 28.04 -7.96 -10.49
C ALA A 110 28.20 -7.60 -9.00
N GLY A 111 29.42 -7.28 -8.54
CA GLY A 111 29.71 -6.97 -7.14
C GLY A 111 28.89 -5.80 -6.61
N TRP A 112 28.98 -4.62 -7.24
CA TRP A 112 28.27 -3.45 -6.75
C TRP A 112 26.77 -3.51 -7.05
N VAL A 113 26.37 -4.11 -8.17
CA VAL A 113 24.94 -4.34 -8.50
C VAL A 113 24.28 -5.22 -7.43
N LEU A 114 24.94 -6.32 -7.04
CA LEU A 114 24.45 -7.19 -5.97
C LEU A 114 24.49 -6.51 -4.61
N ALA A 115 25.45 -5.64 -4.34
CA ALA A 115 25.50 -4.87 -3.09
C ALA A 115 24.30 -3.90 -2.98
N VAL A 116 23.95 -3.20 -4.06
CA VAL A 116 22.75 -2.33 -4.12
C VAL A 116 21.49 -3.17 -3.94
N TRP A 117 21.39 -4.30 -4.65
CA TRP A 117 20.25 -5.22 -4.54
C TRP A 117 20.08 -5.74 -3.11
N ALA A 118 21.18 -6.18 -2.48
CA ALA A 118 21.17 -6.72 -1.13
C ALA A 118 20.78 -5.67 -0.09
N LEU A 119 21.23 -4.41 -0.25
CA LEU A 119 20.81 -3.31 0.62
C LEU A 119 19.30 -3.06 0.50
N ASN A 120 18.79 -2.94 -0.72
CA ASN A 120 17.36 -2.72 -0.96
C ASN A 120 16.51 -3.88 -0.42
N LEU A 121 16.95 -5.12 -0.63
CA LEU A 121 16.32 -6.32 -0.09
C LEU A 121 16.28 -6.30 1.44
N ALA A 122 17.41 -6.00 2.08
CA ALA A 122 17.52 -5.95 3.54
C ALA A 122 16.57 -4.90 4.12
N VAL A 123 16.53 -3.71 3.53
CA VAL A 123 15.65 -2.62 3.96
C VAL A 123 14.17 -3.01 3.85
N VAL A 124 13.75 -3.62 2.72
CA VAL A 124 12.36 -4.11 2.56
C VAL A 124 12.03 -5.22 3.56
N LEU A 125 12.94 -6.18 3.80
CA LEU A 125 12.75 -7.25 4.78
C LEU A 125 12.61 -6.70 6.20
N VAL A 126 13.40 -5.69 6.57
CA VAL A 126 13.32 -5.06 7.89
C VAL A 126 11.97 -4.38 8.09
N PHE A 127 11.52 -3.54 7.16
CA PHE A 127 10.27 -2.79 7.34
C PHE A 127 9.03 -3.65 7.09
N ALA A 128 8.87 -4.26 5.91
CA ALA A 128 7.68 -5.04 5.61
C ALA A 128 7.63 -6.33 6.46
N GLY A 129 8.77 -6.98 6.68
CA GLY A 129 8.86 -8.15 7.55
C GLY A 129 8.66 -7.80 9.02
N GLY A 130 9.28 -6.71 9.50
CA GLY A 130 9.11 -6.22 10.86
C GLY A 130 7.67 -5.81 11.17
N PHE A 131 7.03 -5.04 10.29
CA PHE A 131 5.62 -4.68 10.42
C PHE A 131 4.71 -5.90 10.33
N HIS A 132 4.98 -6.84 9.42
CA HIS A 132 4.19 -8.07 9.34
C HIS A 132 4.31 -8.90 10.61
N LEU A 133 5.52 -9.05 11.16
CA LEU A 133 5.75 -9.73 12.43
C LEU A 133 4.98 -9.03 13.56
N PHE A 134 5.15 -7.71 13.71
CA PHE A 134 4.53 -6.93 14.78
C PHE A 134 3.00 -6.93 14.70
N PHE A 135 2.41 -6.58 13.55
CA PHE A 135 0.97 -6.40 13.40
C PHE A 135 0.20 -7.70 13.16
N TYR A 136 0.77 -8.68 12.45
CA TYR A 136 0.02 -9.88 12.03
C TYR A 136 0.37 -11.15 12.82
N GLN A 137 1.65 -11.35 13.14
CA GLN A 137 2.10 -12.57 13.84
C GLN A 137 2.02 -12.41 15.36
N LEU A 138 2.65 -11.37 15.89
CA LEU A 138 2.63 -11.06 17.32
C LEU A 138 1.32 -10.38 17.74
N ARG A 139 0.65 -9.70 16.80
CA ARG A 139 -0.57 -8.93 17.03
C ARG A 139 -0.43 -7.95 18.20
N ALA A 140 0.73 -7.30 18.29
CA ALA A 140 1.09 -6.46 19.42
C ALA A 140 0.14 -5.26 19.59
N GLN A 141 -0.47 -4.76 18.50
CA GLN A 141 -1.48 -3.70 18.51
C GLN A 141 -2.93 -4.24 18.64
N GLY A 142 -3.14 -5.56 18.58
CA GLY A 142 -4.48 -6.13 18.53
C GLY A 142 -5.27 -5.66 17.30
N THR A 143 -6.45 -5.07 17.54
CA THR A 143 -7.34 -4.56 16.49
C THR A 143 -7.67 -3.06 16.62
N ASP A 144 -6.97 -2.33 17.50
CA ASP A 144 -7.36 -0.98 17.92
C ASP A 144 -7.45 0.04 16.78
N LEU A 145 -6.54 -0.05 15.81
CA LEU A 145 -6.52 0.82 14.61
C LEU A 145 -6.77 0.04 13.32
N LYS A 146 -7.33 -1.18 13.44
CA LYS A 146 -7.51 -2.04 12.29
C LYS A 146 -8.83 -1.71 11.62
N TYR A 147 -8.77 -1.37 10.34
CA TYR A 147 -9.96 -1.15 9.53
C TYR A 147 -10.87 -2.38 9.46
N VAL A 148 -10.37 -3.52 8.97
CA VAL A 148 -11.16 -4.75 8.81
C VAL A 148 -10.75 -5.83 9.82
N PRO A 149 -11.66 -6.64 10.37
CA PRO A 149 -11.33 -7.59 11.43
C PRO A 149 -10.39 -8.72 11.00
N GLN A 150 -10.37 -9.09 9.71
CA GLN A 150 -9.59 -10.23 9.25
C GLN A 150 -8.10 -9.88 9.16
N PHE A 151 -7.23 -10.80 9.59
CA PHE A 151 -5.78 -10.70 9.43
C PHE A 151 -5.35 -11.33 8.10
N GLY A 152 -5.54 -10.56 7.02
CA GLY A 152 -5.33 -11.05 5.66
C GLY A 152 -6.50 -11.89 5.15
N HIS A 153 -6.39 -12.27 3.88
CA HIS A 153 -7.38 -13.10 3.20
C HIS A 153 -7.11 -14.58 3.45
N ARG A 154 -8.19 -15.37 3.54
CA ARG A 154 -8.09 -16.83 3.54
C ARG A 154 -7.60 -17.25 2.15
N GLY A 155 -6.57 -18.09 2.08
CA GLY A 155 -5.93 -18.51 0.84
C GLY A 155 -6.87 -19.10 -0.21
N GLY A 156 -6.34 -19.45 -1.37
CA GLY A 156 -7.11 -20.04 -2.47
C GLY A 156 -6.59 -19.63 -3.84
N SER A 157 -7.35 -19.95 -4.89
CA SER A 157 -6.98 -19.73 -6.30
C SER A 157 -6.80 -18.26 -6.69
N ARG A 158 -7.18 -17.31 -5.83
CA ARG A 158 -6.93 -15.88 -6.03
C ARG A 158 -5.43 -15.54 -6.05
N PHE A 159 -4.63 -16.24 -5.25
CA PHE A 159 -3.19 -15.96 -5.09
C PHE A 159 -2.37 -17.05 -5.74
N THR A 160 -1.26 -16.68 -6.40
CA THR A 160 -0.43 -17.60 -7.21
C THR A 160 0.10 -18.76 -6.38
N PHE A 161 0.47 -18.50 -5.13
CA PHE A 161 0.99 -19.52 -4.20
C PHE A 161 -0.05 -19.99 -3.17
N GLY A 162 -1.34 -19.77 -3.43
CA GLY A 162 -2.44 -20.16 -2.55
C GLY A 162 -2.49 -19.43 -1.20
N SER A 163 -1.59 -18.47 -0.95
CA SER A 163 -1.49 -17.69 0.28
C SER A 163 -1.14 -16.25 -0.05
N GLN A 164 -1.92 -15.30 0.49
CA GLN A 164 -1.69 -13.88 0.28
C GLN A 164 -0.28 -13.45 0.71
N VAL A 165 0.16 -13.87 1.90
CA VAL A 165 1.48 -13.46 2.42
C VAL A 165 2.61 -13.96 1.53
N ARG A 166 2.54 -15.23 1.09
CA ARG A 166 3.57 -15.81 0.20
C ARG A 166 3.58 -15.14 -1.16
N ASP A 167 2.41 -14.88 -1.73
CA ASP A 167 2.26 -14.17 -3.01
C ASP A 167 2.80 -12.75 -2.90
N ASN A 168 2.41 -12.03 -1.87
CA ASN A 168 2.85 -10.65 -1.69
C ASN A 168 4.34 -10.53 -1.43
N MET A 169 4.92 -11.43 -0.63
CA MET A 169 6.36 -11.50 -0.43
C MET A 169 7.09 -11.81 -1.75
N PHE A 170 6.61 -12.77 -2.53
CA PHE A 170 7.23 -13.11 -3.81
C PHE A 170 7.21 -11.91 -4.78
N TRP A 171 6.06 -11.31 -5.02
CA TRP A 171 5.97 -10.18 -5.95
C TRP A 171 6.74 -8.96 -5.47
N SER A 172 6.76 -8.69 -4.16
CA SER A 172 7.53 -7.58 -3.61
C SER A 172 9.04 -7.80 -3.69
N LEU A 173 9.52 -8.97 -3.28
CA LEU A 173 10.95 -9.27 -3.14
C LEU A 173 11.58 -9.70 -4.47
N ALA A 174 10.94 -10.59 -5.22
CA ALA A 174 11.49 -11.10 -6.47
C ALA A 174 11.33 -10.08 -7.61
N SER A 175 10.17 -9.43 -7.72
CA SER A 175 9.92 -8.44 -8.77
C SER A 175 10.18 -7.01 -8.30
N GLY A 176 9.50 -6.53 -7.27
CA GLY A 176 9.57 -5.12 -6.84
C GLY A 176 10.99 -4.66 -6.53
N VAL A 177 11.66 -5.34 -5.60
CA VAL A 177 13.06 -5.03 -5.22
C VAL A 177 14.01 -5.12 -6.41
N SER A 178 13.85 -6.11 -7.28
CA SER A 178 14.73 -6.30 -8.45
C SER A 178 14.53 -5.20 -9.50
N VAL A 179 13.28 -4.83 -9.82
CA VAL A 179 12.97 -3.77 -10.79
C VAL A 179 13.42 -2.41 -10.24
N TRP A 180 13.12 -2.11 -8.98
CA TRP A 180 13.60 -0.91 -8.31
C TRP A 180 15.13 -0.83 -8.32
N THR A 181 15.81 -1.93 -7.98
CA THR A 181 17.26 -2.00 -8.03
C THR A 181 17.78 -1.76 -9.45
N GLY A 182 17.13 -2.30 -10.47
CA GLY A 182 17.48 -2.03 -11.87
C GLY A 182 17.45 -0.55 -12.21
N TYR A 183 16.39 0.18 -11.81
CA TYR A 183 16.32 1.64 -11.97
C TYR A 183 17.43 2.37 -11.22
N LEU A 184 17.66 2.00 -9.96
CA LEU A 184 18.69 2.64 -9.14
C LEU A 184 20.10 2.40 -9.71
N VAL A 185 20.42 1.16 -10.07
CA VAL A 185 21.68 0.77 -10.72
C VAL A 185 21.88 1.54 -12.01
N PHE A 186 20.86 1.59 -12.87
CA PHE A 186 20.92 2.32 -14.13
C PHE A 186 21.22 3.82 -13.91
N LEU A 187 20.52 4.45 -12.96
CA LEU A 187 20.71 5.88 -12.69
C LEU A 187 22.06 6.19 -12.03
N LEU A 188 22.53 5.34 -11.11
CA LEU A 188 23.86 5.50 -10.51
C LEU A 188 24.98 5.27 -11.52
N TRP A 189 24.82 4.29 -12.40
CA TRP A 189 25.74 4.06 -13.52
C TRP A 189 25.74 5.23 -14.50
N ALA A 190 24.57 5.70 -14.95
CA ALA A 190 24.45 6.86 -15.82
C ALA A 190 25.05 8.14 -15.19
N HIS A 191 24.88 8.30 -13.87
CA HIS A 191 25.50 9.38 -13.12
C HIS A 191 27.02 9.29 -13.11
N ALA A 192 27.58 8.10 -12.89
CA ALA A 192 29.02 7.87 -12.93
C ALA A 192 29.61 8.02 -14.35
N GLN A 193 28.83 7.79 -15.39
CA GLN A 193 29.20 8.07 -16.79
C GLN A 193 29.15 9.57 -17.14
N GLY A 194 28.61 10.42 -16.26
CA GLY A 194 28.41 11.84 -16.52
C GLY A 194 27.21 12.14 -17.45
N TRP A 195 26.28 11.20 -17.61
CA TRP A 195 25.10 11.36 -18.49
C TRP A 195 23.96 12.13 -17.82
N THR A 196 24.01 12.28 -16.50
CA THR A 196 23.01 13.04 -15.73
C THR A 196 23.62 14.36 -15.24
N PRO A 197 22.82 15.43 -15.06
CA PRO A 197 23.33 16.65 -14.43
C PRO A 197 23.67 16.38 -12.96
N ALA A 198 24.97 16.39 -12.64
CA ALA A 198 25.46 16.10 -11.30
C ALA A 198 25.58 17.36 -10.43
N ILE A 199 25.26 17.24 -9.15
CA ILE A 199 25.48 18.29 -8.16
C ILE A 199 26.22 17.74 -6.94
N THR A 200 26.93 18.61 -6.23
CA THR A 200 27.45 18.31 -4.89
C THR A 200 26.72 19.15 -3.86
N VAL A 201 26.61 18.62 -2.63
CA VAL A 201 25.91 19.32 -1.53
C VAL A 201 26.61 20.65 -1.20
N THR A 202 27.94 20.70 -1.27
CA THR A 202 28.73 21.89 -0.92
C THR A 202 28.68 22.96 -2.01
N ALA A 203 28.67 22.58 -3.29
CA ALA A 203 28.63 23.55 -4.38
C ALA A 203 27.21 24.08 -4.62
N GLN A 204 26.18 23.23 -4.50
CA GLN A 204 24.79 23.57 -4.82
C GLN A 204 23.81 23.17 -3.69
N PRO A 205 23.99 23.66 -2.45
CA PRO A 205 23.17 23.25 -1.31
C PRO A 205 21.68 23.60 -1.51
N VAL A 206 21.39 24.76 -2.09
CA VAL A 206 20.01 25.20 -2.36
C VAL A 206 19.33 24.24 -3.36
N THR A 207 20.00 23.90 -4.47
CA THR A 207 19.47 22.95 -5.46
C THR A 207 19.22 21.58 -4.82
N PHE A 208 20.15 21.09 -4.00
CA PHE A 208 19.98 19.83 -3.30
C PHE A 208 18.73 19.82 -2.41
N ILE A 209 18.52 20.89 -1.62
CA ILE A 209 17.35 21.03 -0.75
C ILE A 209 16.07 21.10 -1.58
N VAL A 210 16.04 21.93 -2.63
CA VAL A 210 14.87 22.08 -3.50
C VAL A 210 14.49 20.75 -4.14
N VAL A 211 15.45 20.02 -4.70
CA VAL A 211 15.17 18.70 -5.32
C VAL A 211 14.66 17.71 -4.28
N ALA A 212 15.25 17.65 -3.08
CA ALA A 212 14.73 16.81 -1.99
C ALA A 212 13.28 17.14 -1.66
N LEU A 213 12.94 18.42 -1.46
CA LEU A 213 11.58 18.87 -1.15
C LEU A 213 10.58 18.54 -2.27
N PHE A 214 11.00 18.64 -3.54
CA PHE A 214 10.17 18.37 -4.71
C PHE A 214 10.03 16.89 -5.07
N THR A 215 10.84 15.99 -4.51
CA THR A 215 10.75 14.54 -4.75
C THR A 215 9.34 14.01 -4.43
N GLY A 216 8.76 14.37 -3.27
CA GLY A 216 7.41 13.93 -2.87
C GLY A 216 6.32 14.39 -3.85
N PRO A 217 6.18 15.70 -4.14
CA PRO A 217 5.26 16.20 -5.14
C PRO A 217 5.40 15.55 -6.52
N TRP A 218 6.64 15.30 -6.98
CA TRP A 218 6.90 14.63 -8.23
C TRP A 218 6.40 13.17 -8.23
N ILE A 219 6.71 12.42 -7.18
CA ILE A 219 6.22 11.05 -7.00
C ILE A 219 4.68 11.01 -7.04
N ALA A 220 4.01 11.91 -6.30
CA ALA A 220 2.56 11.96 -6.28
C ALA A 220 1.96 12.27 -7.67
N PHE A 221 2.56 13.22 -8.39
CA PHE A 221 2.16 13.56 -9.75
C PHE A 221 2.34 12.37 -10.71
N HIS A 222 3.52 11.75 -10.72
CA HIS A 222 3.81 10.59 -11.56
C HIS A 222 2.90 9.41 -11.22
N PHE A 223 2.76 9.10 -9.93
CA PHE A 223 1.91 8.02 -9.44
C PHE A 223 0.47 8.17 -9.91
N TYR A 224 -0.11 9.37 -9.84
CA TYR A 224 -1.47 9.61 -10.32
C TYR A 224 -1.65 9.20 -11.80
N TRP A 225 -0.74 9.64 -12.67
CA TRP A 225 -0.84 9.34 -14.09
C TRP A 225 -0.51 7.89 -14.42
N GLY A 226 0.53 7.33 -13.78
CA GLY A 226 0.90 5.92 -13.93
C GLY A 226 -0.21 4.99 -13.45
N HIS A 227 -0.81 5.28 -12.30
CA HIS A 227 -1.93 4.52 -11.75
C HIS A 227 -3.18 4.64 -12.62
N ARG A 228 -3.51 5.84 -13.09
CA ARG A 228 -4.64 6.04 -14.02
C ARG A 228 -4.45 5.24 -15.32
N LEU A 229 -3.23 5.20 -15.86
CA LEU A 229 -2.89 4.37 -17.02
C LEU A 229 -3.09 2.87 -16.71
N LEU A 230 -2.65 2.40 -15.55
CA LEU A 230 -2.80 1.00 -15.13
C LEU A 230 -4.27 0.56 -15.01
N HIS A 231 -5.20 1.49 -14.82
CA HIS A 231 -6.64 1.23 -14.79
C HIS A 231 -7.31 1.20 -16.17
N VAL A 232 -6.57 1.41 -17.27
CA VAL A 232 -7.12 1.21 -18.62
C VAL A 232 -7.35 -0.28 -18.88
N GLY A 233 -8.48 -0.64 -19.49
CA GLY A 233 -9.03 -2.00 -19.54
C GLY A 233 -8.05 -3.16 -19.81
N PRO A 234 -7.12 -3.10 -20.79
CA PRO A 234 -6.13 -4.14 -21.00
C PRO A 234 -5.06 -4.22 -19.89
N LEU A 235 -4.52 -3.08 -19.45
CA LEU A 235 -3.53 -3.04 -18.37
C LEU A 235 -4.15 -3.46 -17.05
N TYR A 236 -5.38 -3.03 -16.77
CA TYR A 236 -6.08 -3.46 -15.56
C TYR A 236 -6.21 -4.98 -15.52
N ARG A 237 -6.74 -5.60 -16.59
CA ARG A 237 -7.02 -7.04 -16.59
C ARG A 237 -5.78 -7.91 -16.48
N HIS A 238 -4.68 -7.55 -17.15
CA HIS A 238 -3.49 -8.42 -17.26
C HIS A 238 -2.35 -8.04 -16.33
N VAL A 239 -2.30 -6.79 -15.85
CA VAL A 239 -1.20 -6.25 -15.05
C VAL A 239 -1.70 -5.84 -13.68
N HIS A 240 -2.57 -4.84 -13.62
CA HIS A 240 -2.96 -4.22 -12.33
C HIS A 240 -3.89 -5.11 -11.49
N SER A 241 -4.60 -6.05 -12.11
CA SER A 241 -5.47 -7.00 -11.42
C SER A 241 -4.73 -7.85 -10.39
N LEU A 242 -3.42 -8.08 -10.59
CA LEU A 242 -2.56 -8.77 -9.63
C LEU A 242 -2.48 -8.00 -8.32
N HIS A 243 -2.18 -6.70 -8.40
CA HIS A 243 -2.13 -5.82 -7.24
C HIS A 243 -3.50 -5.76 -6.51
N HIS A 244 -4.59 -5.65 -7.28
CA HIS A 244 -5.97 -5.62 -6.76
C HIS A 244 -6.49 -6.94 -6.18
N ARG A 245 -5.72 -8.04 -6.20
CA ARG A 245 -6.05 -9.25 -5.41
C ARG A 245 -6.04 -8.96 -3.91
N ASN A 246 -5.28 -7.94 -3.49
CA ASN A 246 -5.07 -7.55 -2.11
C ASN A 246 -6.16 -6.65 -1.54
N VAL A 247 -7.37 -7.20 -1.39
CA VAL A 247 -8.51 -6.46 -0.78
C VAL A 247 -8.36 -6.26 0.74
N ASN A 248 -7.61 -7.14 1.42
CA ASN A 248 -7.22 -6.96 2.82
C ASN A 248 -5.73 -6.59 2.81
N ILE A 249 -5.46 -5.29 2.78
CA ILE A 249 -4.10 -4.79 2.69
C ILE A 249 -3.31 -5.05 3.98
N GLY A 250 -2.01 -5.15 3.84
CA GLY A 250 -1.03 -5.32 4.90
C GLY A 250 0.37 -5.00 4.38
N PRO A 251 1.42 -5.10 5.20
CA PRO A 251 2.74 -4.50 4.91
C PRO A 251 3.40 -4.94 3.60
N TRP A 252 3.07 -6.13 3.09
CA TRP A 252 3.60 -6.64 1.82
C TRP A 252 2.75 -6.29 0.60
N SER A 253 1.57 -5.71 0.79
CA SER A 253 0.55 -5.62 -0.26
C SER A 253 0.80 -4.47 -1.22
N GLY A 254 1.40 -3.37 -0.74
CA GLY A 254 1.65 -2.18 -1.56
C GLY A 254 2.57 -2.47 -2.74
N ILE A 255 3.73 -3.08 -2.50
CA ILE A 255 4.70 -3.47 -3.54
C ILE A 255 4.41 -4.86 -4.14
N SER A 256 3.30 -5.51 -3.76
CA SER A 256 2.88 -6.73 -4.45
C SER A 256 2.18 -6.38 -5.76
N MET A 257 2.96 -6.24 -6.82
CA MET A 257 2.49 -5.87 -8.15
C MET A 257 3.06 -6.75 -9.25
N HIS A 258 2.45 -6.69 -10.43
CA HIS A 258 2.99 -7.34 -11.62
C HIS A 258 4.29 -6.64 -12.08
N PRO A 259 5.28 -7.35 -12.66
CA PRO A 259 6.55 -6.73 -13.08
C PRO A 259 6.41 -5.52 -14.00
N VAL A 260 5.45 -5.55 -14.92
CA VAL A 260 5.14 -4.40 -15.80
C VAL A 260 4.64 -3.19 -15.01
N GLU A 261 3.85 -3.40 -13.96
CA GLU A 261 3.42 -2.34 -13.08
C GLU A 261 4.59 -1.78 -12.27
N HIS A 262 5.51 -2.62 -11.77
CA HIS A 262 6.75 -2.14 -11.16
C HIS A 262 7.58 -1.27 -12.10
N VAL A 263 7.68 -1.65 -13.38
CA VAL A 263 8.40 -0.85 -14.39
C VAL A 263 7.74 0.52 -14.54
N ILE A 264 6.41 0.57 -14.65
CA ILE A 264 5.68 1.84 -14.72
C ILE A 264 5.87 2.63 -13.43
N TYR A 265 5.71 2.01 -12.26
CA TYR A 265 5.79 2.63 -10.95
C TYR A 265 7.16 3.27 -10.68
N PHE A 266 8.25 2.50 -10.84
CA PHE A 266 9.61 2.99 -10.60
C PHE A 266 10.15 3.91 -11.70
N SER A 267 9.48 4.01 -12.85
CA SER A 267 9.86 4.95 -13.92
C SER A 267 9.85 6.43 -13.46
N SER A 268 9.17 6.75 -12.35
CA SER A 268 9.24 8.08 -11.72
C SER A 268 10.68 8.53 -11.47
N MET A 269 11.59 7.59 -11.16
CA MET A 269 13.00 7.88 -10.88
C MET A 269 13.77 8.39 -12.10
N LEU A 270 13.29 8.14 -13.34
CA LEU A 270 13.96 8.58 -14.56
C LEU A 270 14.06 10.11 -14.69
N ILE A 271 13.32 10.87 -13.88
CA ILE A 271 13.45 12.33 -13.79
C ILE A 271 14.89 12.77 -13.48
N HIS A 272 15.68 11.94 -12.78
CA HIS A 272 17.07 12.21 -12.45
C HIS A 272 18.02 12.19 -13.66
N LEU A 273 17.56 11.77 -14.84
CA LEU A 273 18.31 11.93 -16.09
C LEU A 273 18.40 13.39 -16.54
N VAL A 274 17.46 14.25 -16.10
CA VAL A 274 17.36 15.64 -16.54
C VAL A 274 17.35 16.64 -15.39
N VAL A 275 17.01 16.21 -14.16
CA VAL A 275 17.04 17.07 -12.97
C VAL A 275 18.40 16.95 -12.27
N PRO A 276 19.07 18.07 -11.94
CA PRO A 276 20.33 18.06 -11.23
C PRO A 276 20.25 17.33 -9.89
N SER A 277 21.04 16.26 -9.74
CA SER A 277 20.85 15.32 -8.63
C SER A 277 22.17 14.84 -8.03
N HIS A 278 22.17 14.71 -6.71
CA HIS A 278 23.20 13.98 -5.98
C HIS A 278 22.74 12.52 -5.81
N PRO A 279 23.63 11.51 -5.80
CA PRO A 279 23.26 10.10 -5.65
C PRO A 279 22.31 9.80 -4.47
N VAL A 280 22.51 10.47 -3.33
CA VAL A 280 21.59 10.41 -2.17
C VAL A 280 20.13 10.74 -2.56
N LEU A 281 19.89 11.73 -3.42
CA LEU A 281 18.53 12.09 -3.84
C LEU A 281 17.90 11.03 -4.74
N ILE A 282 18.72 10.35 -5.56
CA ILE A 282 18.28 9.22 -6.39
C ILE A 282 17.88 8.03 -5.50
N MET A 283 18.71 7.72 -4.50
CA MET A 283 18.39 6.68 -3.50
C MET A 283 17.15 7.03 -2.70
N PHE A 284 17.03 8.29 -2.26
CA PHE A 284 15.89 8.80 -1.52
C PHE A 284 14.58 8.69 -2.30
N HIS A 285 14.57 9.04 -3.60
CA HIS A 285 13.42 8.84 -4.47
C HIS A 285 13.00 7.36 -4.52
N GLY A 286 13.97 6.46 -4.67
CA GLY A 286 13.73 5.02 -4.61
C GLY A 286 13.13 4.55 -3.29
N TYR A 287 13.65 5.03 -2.15
CA TYR A 287 13.09 4.70 -0.83
C TYR A 287 11.69 5.28 -0.61
N MET A 288 11.42 6.50 -1.08
CA MET A 288 10.08 7.08 -1.02
C MET A 288 9.05 6.23 -1.78
N LEU A 289 9.39 5.73 -2.97
CA LEU A 289 8.50 4.83 -3.74
C LEU A 289 8.34 3.47 -3.04
N SER A 290 9.44 2.83 -2.66
CA SER A 290 9.39 1.45 -2.15
C SER A 290 8.83 1.34 -0.73
N LEU A 291 9.24 2.24 0.17
CA LEU A 291 8.93 2.14 1.59
C LEU A 291 7.63 2.81 1.98
N SER A 292 7.22 3.89 1.31
CA SER A 292 5.91 4.49 1.60
C SER A 292 4.75 3.55 1.26
N ALA A 293 4.94 2.62 0.32
CA ALA A 293 3.96 1.56 0.05
C ALA A 293 3.93 0.44 1.12
N ILE A 294 4.85 0.46 2.09
CA ILE A 294 4.94 -0.52 3.19
C ILE A 294 4.40 0.06 4.51
N PHE A 295 4.63 1.36 4.75
CA PHE A 295 4.14 2.10 5.91
C PHE A 295 2.62 2.32 5.82
#